data_AF-A0A7Y0SKE6-F1
#
_entry.id   AF-A0A7Y0SKE6-F1
#
_cell.length_a   1.000
_cell.length_b   1.000
_cell.length_c   1.000
_cell.angle_alpha   90.00
_cell.angle_beta   90.00
_cell.angle_gamma   90.00
#
_symmetry.space_group_name_H-M   'P 1'
#
loop_
_entity.id
_entity.type
_entity.pdbx_description
1 polymer ?
#
loop_
_entity_poly.entity_id
_entity_poly.type
_entity_poly.pdbx_seq_one_letter_code
_entity_poly.pdbx_strand_id
1 'polypeptide(L)'
;VAVCWLLVMERVIYLTTVFPGVKKQLCEQWQARSEHHSWYAHQIREGWIAKAQIELRQNLSTIKLLVAVCPMLGLLGTVTGMITVFDVMASQGSSNPKLMASGISLATLPTMAGMVAALAGMFIHARLSKVCERKATQLEQSLRS
;
A
#
# COMPACT_ATOMS: atom_id res chain seq x y z
N VAL A 1 7.32 5.89 5.95
CA VAL A 1 5.92 5.95 6.41
C VAL A 1 5.07 6.93 5.60
N ALA A 2 5.44 8.22 5.49
CA ALA A 2 4.66 9.22 4.74
C ALA A 2 4.34 8.82 3.29
N VAL A 3 5.33 8.31 2.54
CA VAL A 3 5.15 7.83 1.16
C VAL A 3 4.12 6.69 1.07
N CYS A 4 4.13 5.76 2.04
CA CYS A 4 3.17 4.66 2.09
C CYS A 4 1.74 5.18 2.26
N TRP A 5 1.54 6.15 3.16
CA TRP A 5 0.24 6.75 3.39
C TRP A 5 -0.24 7.59 2.20
N LEU A 6 0.68 8.27 1.50
CA LEU A 6 0.36 9.01 0.28
C LEU A 6 -0.12 8.07 -0.84
N LEU A 7 0.57 6.94 -1.05
CA LEU A 7 0.15 5.93 -2.04
C LEU A 7 -1.19 5.28 -1.67
N VAL A 8 -1.43 5.03 -0.38
CA VAL A 8 -2.73 4.56 0.11
C VAL A 8 -3.82 5.57 -0.21
N MET A 9 -3.60 6.86 0.08
CA MET A 9 -4.57 7.92 -0.21
C MET A 9 -4.84 8.04 -1.72
N GLU A 10 -3.80 8.04 -2.55
CA GLU A 10 -3.91 8.04 -4.01
C GLU A 10 -4.80 6.89 -4.50
N ARG A 11 -4.58 5.68 -3.99
CA ARG A 11 -5.41 4.51 -4.34
C ARG A 11 -6.85 4.63 -3.88
N VAL A 12 -7.08 5.12 -2.66
CA VAL A 12 -8.45 5.34 -2.15
C VAL A 12 -9.20 6.35 -3.01
N ILE A 13 -8.54 7.44 -3.42
CA ILE A 13 -9.12 8.46 -4.30
C ILE A 13 -9.43 7.85 -5.67
N TYR A 14 -8.47 7.15 -6.29
CA TYR A 14 -8.69 6.49 -7.59
C TYR A 14 -9.89 5.53 -7.56
N LEU A 15 -10.00 4.69 -6.53
CA LEU A 15 -11.07 3.69 -6.42
C LEU A 15 -12.46 4.32 -6.19
N THR A 16 -12.52 5.45 -5.50
CA THR A 16 -13.80 6.10 -5.14
C THR A 16 -14.27 7.10 -6.19
N THR A 17 -13.36 7.83 -6.84
CA THR A 17 -13.73 8.92 -7.76
C THR A 17 -13.42 8.63 -9.23
N VAL A 18 -12.24 8.07 -9.54
CA VAL A 18 -11.79 7.90 -10.93
C VAL A 18 -12.37 6.63 -11.56
N PHE A 19 -12.24 5.49 -10.88
CA PHE A 19 -12.64 4.19 -11.41
C PHE A 19 -14.13 4.07 -11.79
N PRO A 20 -15.09 4.65 -11.05
CA PRO A 20 -16.50 4.65 -11.48
C PRO A 20 -16.71 5.30 -12.85
N GLY A 21 -15.98 6.38 -13.14
CA GLY A 21 -16.00 7.04 -14.46
C GLY A 21 -15.43 6.14 -15.56
N VAL A 22 -14.29 5.51 -15.29
CA VAL A 22 -13.64 4.56 -16.22
C VAL A 22 -14.58 3.38 -16.52
N LYS A 23 -15.19 2.78 -15.49
CA LYS A 23 -16.18 1.71 -15.66
C LYS A 23 -17.34 2.15 -16.56
N LYS A 24 -17.90 3.34 -16.31
CA LYS A 24 -19.03 3.87 -17.09
C LYS A 24 -18.63 4.06 -18.56
N GLN A 25 -17.47 4.66 -18.83
CA GLN A 25 -16.95 4.85 -20.19
C GLN A 25 -16.75 3.52 -20.92
N LEU A 26 -16.18 2.51 -20.25
CA LEU A 26 -16.00 1.17 -20.82
C LEU A 26 -17.34 0.51 -21.18
N CYS A 27 -18.33 0.61 -20.30
CA CYS A 27 -19.67 0.09 -20.57
C CYS A 27 -20.35 0.82 -21.74
N GLU A 28 -20.26 2.16 -21.79
CA GLU A 28 -20.80 2.97 -22.88
C GLU A 28 -20.12 2.65 -24.22
N GLN A 29 -18.79 2.51 -24.23
CA GLN A 29 -18.03 2.10 -25.42
C GLN A 29 -18.41 0.69 -25.89
N TRP A 30 -18.65 -0.23 -24.96
CA TRP A 30 -19.12 -1.58 -25.30
C TRP A 30 -20.52 -1.56 -25.90
N GLN A 31 -21.45 -0.82 -25.28
CA GLN A 31 -22.84 -0.70 -25.76
C GLN A 31 -22.95 0.01 -27.11
N ALA A 32 -22.08 0.99 -27.38
CA ALA A 32 -22.07 1.73 -28.64
C ALA A 32 -21.53 0.93 -29.84
N ARG A 33 -20.87 -0.22 -29.62
CA ARG A 33 -20.42 -1.08 -30.73
C ARG A 33 -21.62 -1.76 -31.38
N SER A 34 -21.58 -1.90 -32.70
CA SER A 34 -22.64 -2.56 -33.48
C SER A 34 -22.53 -4.09 -33.47
N GLU A 35 -21.36 -4.64 -33.11
CA GLU A 35 -21.09 -6.08 -33.16
C GLU A 35 -20.43 -6.55 -31.85
N HIS A 36 -21.08 -7.51 -31.18
CA HIS A 36 -20.67 -8.03 -29.87
C HIS A 36 -20.29 -9.52 -29.88
N HIS A 37 -20.69 -10.27 -30.92
CA HIS A 37 -20.57 -11.73 -30.96
C HIS A 37 -19.37 -12.23 -31.77
N SER A 38 -18.68 -11.37 -32.52
CA SER A 38 -17.50 -11.79 -33.27
C SER A 38 -16.34 -12.11 -32.33
N TRP A 39 -15.48 -13.03 -32.74
CA TRP A 39 -14.24 -13.33 -32.02
C TRP A 39 -13.41 -12.06 -31.77
N TYR A 40 -13.39 -11.14 -32.73
CA TYR A 40 -12.72 -9.85 -32.62
C TYR A 40 -13.32 -8.97 -31.51
N ALA A 41 -14.65 -8.89 -31.40
CA ALA A 41 -15.33 -8.15 -30.34
C ALA A 41 -15.00 -8.73 -28.95
N HIS A 42 -14.94 -10.06 -28.82
CA HIS A 42 -14.52 -10.70 -27.58
C HIS A 42 -13.08 -10.35 -27.18
N GLN A 43 -12.12 -10.38 -28.12
CA GLN A 43 -10.73 -10.02 -27.82
C GLN A 43 -10.57 -8.57 -27.36
N ILE A 44 -11.32 -7.63 -27.97
CA ILE A 44 -11.32 -6.23 -27.54
C ILE A 44 -11.82 -6.11 -26.09
N ARG A 45 -12.93 -6.77 -25.76
CA ARG A 45 -13.48 -6.74 -24.40
C ARG A 45 -12.52 -7.30 -23.37
N GLU A 46 -11.93 -8.47 -23.63
CA GLU A 46 -10.96 -9.09 -22.72
C GLU A 46 -9.71 -8.19 -22.57
N GLY A 47 -9.25 -7.55 -23.65
CA GLY A 47 -8.16 -6.55 -23.60
C GLY A 47 -8.50 -5.34 -22.72
N TRP A 48 -9.72 -4.82 -22.82
CA TRP A 48 -10.21 -3.73 -21.97
C TRP A 48 -10.31 -4.12 -20.49
N ILE A 49 -10.85 -5.31 -20.21
CA ILE A 49 -10.92 -5.85 -18.85
C ILE A 49 -9.52 -6.02 -18.28
N ALA A 50 -8.59 -6.62 -19.03
CA ALA A 50 -7.21 -6.82 -18.60
C ALA A 50 -6.51 -5.49 -18.28
N LYS A 51 -6.66 -4.48 -19.15
CA LYS A 51 -6.11 -3.14 -18.90
C LYS A 51 -6.68 -2.52 -17.62
N ALA A 52 -7.99 -2.56 -17.43
CA ALA A 52 -8.64 -2.02 -16.23
C ALA A 52 -8.21 -2.77 -14.95
N GLN A 53 -8.01 -4.09 -15.04
CA GLN A 53 -7.50 -4.89 -13.92
C GLN A 53 -6.07 -4.52 -13.54
N ILE A 54 -5.20 -4.24 -14.53
CA ILE A 54 -3.83 -3.77 -14.29
C ILE A 54 -3.87 -2.40 -13.57
N GLU A 55 -4.68 -1.46 -14.05
CA GLU A 55 -4.80 -0.13 -13.43
C GLU A 55 -5.37 -0.18 -12.00
N LEU A 56 -6.37 -1.04 -11.76
CA LEU A 56 -6.93 -1.29 -10.42
C LEU A 56 -5.87 -1.82 -9.44
N ARG A 57 -4.93 -2.63 -9.91
CA ARG A 57 -3.89 -3.26 -9.08
C ARG A 57 -2.60 -2.44 -9.00
N GLN A 58 -2.49 -1.37 -9.78
CA GLN A 58 -1.32 -0.50 -9.79
C GLN A 58 -1.02 0.02 -8.38
N ASN A 59 0.26 0.12 -8.04
CA ASN A 59 0.79 0.57 -6.74
C ASN A 59 0.49 -0.33 -5.52
N LEU A 60 -0.39 -1.34 -5.61
CA LEU A 60 -0.67 -2.24 -4.47
C LEU A 60 0.57 -3.03 -4.04
N SER A 61 1.36 -3.53 -4.99
CA SER A 61 2.61 -4.24 -4.71
C SER A 61 3.64 -3.33 -4.01
N THR A 62 3.75 -2.07 -4.44
CA THR A 62 4.63 -1.08 -3.83
C THR A 62 4.20 -0.74 -2.41
N ILE A 63 2.89 -0.58 -2.17
CA ILE A 63 2.35 -0.38 -0.81
C ILE A 63 2.71 -1.57 0.08
N LYS A 64 2.50 -2.81 -0.41
CA LYS A 64 2.86 -4.03 0.34
C LYS A 64 4.35 -4.06 0.72
N LEU A 65 5.22 -3.69 -0.22
CA LEU A 65 6.66 -3.62 0.02
C LEU A 65 7.01 -2.57 1.08
N LEU A 66 6.48 -1.35 0.95
CA LEU A 66 6.74 -0.27 1.92
C LEU A 66 6.28 -0.64 3.33
N VAL A 67 5.12 -1.28 3.45
CA VAL A 67 4.60 -1.79 4.72
C VAL A 67 5.54 -2.83 5.32
N ALA A 68 6.08 -3.74 4.51
CA ALA A 68 7.00 -4.78 4.97
C ALA A 68 8.37 -4.22 5.41
N VAL A 69 8.82 -3.10 4.83
CA VAL A 69 10.10 -2.46 5.18
C VAL A 69 10.00 -1.60 6.45
N CYS A 70 8.80 -1.11 6.82
CA CYS A 70 8.60 -0.25 8.00
C CYS A 70 9.17 -0.83 9.33
N PRO A 71 8.95 -2.12 9.68
CA PRO A 71 9.51 -2.69 10.91
C PRO A 71 11.04 -2.77 10.88
N MET A 72 11.62 -3.06 9.71
CA MET A 72 13.08 -3.12 9.55
C MET A 72 13.73 -1.75 9.76
N LEU A 73 13.08 -0.67 9.29
CA LEU A 73 13.52 0.69 9.57
C LEU A 73 13.42 1.05 11.07
N GLY A 74 12.39 0.55 11.76
CA GLY A 74 12.27 0.70 13.21
C GLY A 74 13.41 0.00 13.97
N LEU A 75 13.73 -1.23 13.57
CA LEU A 75 14.86 -2.00 14.12
C LEU A 75 16.19 -1.28 13.88
N LEU A 76 16.42 -0.75 12.68
CA LEU A 76 17.59 0.08 12.36
C LEU A 76 17.68 1.25 13.35
N GLY A 77 16.56 1.95 13.59
CA GLY A 77 16.46 3.04 14.56
C GLY A 77 16.91 2.62 15.96
N THR A 78 16.51 1.43 16.41
CA THR A 78 16.94 0.88 17.71
C THR A 78 18.43 0.59 17.76
N VAL A 79 19.01 0.03 16.70
CA VAL A 79 20.47 -0.21 16.63
C VAL A 79 21.23 1.11 16.70
N THR A 80 20.84 2.12 15.92
CA THR A 80 21.45 3.46 16.00
C THR A 80 21.26 4.10 17.37
N GLY A 81 20.09 3.95 17.99
CA GLY A 81 19.85 4.45 19.34
C GLY A 81 20.78 3.82 20.37
N MET A 82 20.98 2.50 20.33
CA MET A 82 21.91 1.82 21.23
C MET A 82 23.36 2.25 21.01
N ILE A 83 23.79 2.49 19.76
CA ILE A 83 25.12 3.03 19.47
C ILE A 83 25.32 4.39 20.18
N THR A 84 24.34 5.30 20.07
CA THR A 84 24.44 6.61 20.75
C THR A 84 24.50 6.51 22.28
N VAL A 85 23.80 5.53 22.87
CA VAL A 85 23.86 5.29 24.32
C VAL A 85 25.27 4.85 24.73
N PHE A 86 25.89 3.95 23.98
CA PHE A 86 27.25 3.50 24.26
C PHE A 86 28.29 4.61 24.06
N ASP A 87 28.16 5.46 23.04
CA ASP A 87 29.06 6.60 22.82
C ASP A 87 28.98 7.63 23.97
N VAL A 88 27.78 7.88 24.50
CA VAL A 88 27.59 8.77 25.67
C VAL A 88 28.24 8.18 26.93
N MET A 89 28.16 6.87 27.13
CA MET A 89 28.84 6.21 28.25
C MET A 89 30.36 6.28 28.12
N ALA A 90 30.90 6.06 26.92
CA ALA A 90 32.34 6.11 26.66
C ALA A 90 32.91 7.52 26.85
N SER A 91 32.16 8.55 26.47
CA SER A 91 32.59 9.96 26.57
C SER A 91 32.45 10.57 27.97
N GLN A 92 31.39 10.22 28.72
CA GLN A 92 31.15 10.79 30.05
C GLN A 92 31.80 9.97 31.18
N GLY A 93 32.29 8.76 30.90
CA GLY A 93 32.91 7.88 31.90
C GLY A 93 31.98 7.47 33.05
N SER A 94 30.69 7.77 32.96
CA SER A 94 29.70 7.58 34.01
C SER A 94 28.74 6.47 33.64
N SER A 95 28.70 5.42 34.47
CA SER A 95 27.77 4.29 34.35
C SER A 95 26.42 4.58 35.02
N ASN A 96 25.93 5.82 34.97
CA ASN A 96 24.70 6.21 35.68
C ASN A 96 23.52 5.34 35.17
N PRO A 97 22.98 4.43 36.00
CA PRO A 97 21.97 3.46 35.55
C PRO A 97 20.70 4.13 35.05
N LYS A 98 20.38 5.33 35.56
CA LYS A 98 19.20 6.09 35.16
C LYS A 98 19.32 6.64 33.74
N LEU A 99 20.51 7.10 33.35
CA LEU A 99 20.78 7.57 31.98
C LEU A 99 20.76 6.40 30.99
N MET A 100 21.33 5.25 31.38
CA MET A 100 21.28 4.04 30.56
C MET A 100 19.85 3.55 30.33
N ALA A 101 19.04 3.47 31.39
CA ALA A 101 17.64 3.06 31.29
C ALA A 101 16.83 4.00 30.39
N SER A 102 17.04 5.32 30.51
CA SER A 102 16.38 6.31 29.66
C SER A 102 16.80 6.19 28.20
N GLY A 103 18.09 6.01 27.92
CA GLY A 103 18.63 5.86 26.56
C GLY A 103 18.13 4.59 25.86
N ILE A 104 18.10 3.47 26.60
CA ILE A 104 17.57 2.19 26.10
C ILE A 104 16.08 2.33 25.76
N SER A 105 15.29 2.94 26.64
CA SER A 105 13.86 3.19 26.41
C SER A 105 13.63 4.02 25.13
N LEU A 106 14.38 5.12 24.96
CA LEU A 106 14.31 5.96 23.76
C LEU A 106 14.70 5.19 22.48
N ALA A 107 15.67 4.29 22.56
CA ALA A 107 16.07 3.47 21.43
C ALA A 107 14.97 2.45 21.02
N THR A 108 14.04 2.07 21.91
CA THR A 108 12.94 1.14 21.54
C THR A 108 11.74 1.81 20.87
N LEU A 109 11.57 3.13 21.02
CA LEU A 109 10.46 3.89 20.42
C LEU A 109 10.36 3.75 18.89
N PRO A 110 11.46 3.85 18.11
CA PRO A 110 11.44 3.64 16.66
C PRO A 110 10.90 2.27 16.25
N THR A 111 11.26 1.20 16.99
CA THR A 111 10.78 -0.16 16.73
C THR A 111 9.28 -0.26 16.95
N MET A 112 8.77 0.26 18.07
CA MET A 112 7.32 0.28 18.31
C MET A 112 6.56 1.06 17.23
N ALA A 113 7.05 2.26 16.88
CA ALA A 113 6.43 3.09 15.85
C ALA A 113 6.42 2.39 14.48
N GLY A 114 7.52 1.73 14.11
CA GLY A 114 7.64 0.96 12.88
C GLY A 114 6.65 -0.21 12.81
N MET A 115 6.47 -0.95 13.91
CA MET A 115 5.50 -2.05 14.00
C MET A 115 4.06 -1.57 13.91
N VAL A 116 3.70 -0.50 14.64
CA VAL A 116 2.35 0.08 14.59
C VAL A 116 2.01 0.55 13.17
N ALA A 117 2.94 1.24 12.52
CA ALA A 117 2.76 1.69 11.13
C ALA A 117 2.60 0.51 10.16
N ALA A 118 3.37 -0.58 10.35
CA ALA A 118 3.28 -1.76 9.51
C ALA A 118 1.96 -2.52 9.70
N LEU A 119 1.49 -2.69 10.93
CA LEU A 119 0.21 -3.34 11.23
C LEU A 119 -0.95 -2.58 10.60
N ALA A 120 -1.00 -1.27 10.80
CA ALA A 120 -2.03 -0.41 10.20
C ALA A 120 -1.96 -0.45 8.66
N GLY A 121 -0.76 -0.35 8.09
CA GLY A 121 -0.56 -0.40 6.64
C GLY A 121 -0.96 -1.75 6.02
N MET A 122 -0.68 -2.86 6.70
CA MET A 122 -1.05 -4.20 6.25
C MET A 122 -2.57 -4.39 6.22
N PHE A 123 -3.27 -3.92 7.26
CA PHE A 123 -4.72 -3.94 7.31
C PHE A 123 -5.34 -3.17 6.14
N ILE A 124 -4.84 -1.95 5.87
CA ILE A 124 -5.34 -1.11 4.79
C ILE A 124 -5.04 -1.73 3.42
N HIS A 125 -3.83 -2.24 3.21
CA HIS A 125 -3.48 -2.95 1.98
C HIS A 125 -4.43 -4.13 1.72
N ALA A 126 -4.72 -4.94 2.73
CA ALA A 126 -5.65 -6.07 2.59
C ALA A 126 -7.06 -5.61 2.20
N ARG A 127 -7.56 -4.52 2.79
CA ARG A 127 -8.87 -3.94 2.43
C ARG A 127 -8.86 -3.37 1.01
N LEU A 128 -7.83 -2.62 0.63
CA LEU A 128 -7.68 -2.08 -0.72
C LEU A 128 -7.64 -3.19 -1.78
N SER A 129 -6.81 -4.21 -1.58
CA SER A 129 -6.72 -5.35 -2.49
C SER A 129 -8.08 -6.02 -2.70
N LYS A 130 -8.85 -6.22 -1.62
CA LYS A 130 -10.19 -6.81 -1.69
C LYS A 130 -11.19 -5.90 -2.43
N VAL A 131 -11.08 -4.58 -2.29
CA VAL A 131 -11.92 -3.62 -3.03
C VAL A 131 -11.57 -3.63 -4.52
N CYS A 132 -10.29 -3.66 -4.87
CA CYS A 132 -9.84 -3.75 -6.26
C CYS A 132 -10.36 -5.02 -6.94
N GLU A 133 -10.27 -6.16 -6.26
CA GLU A 133 -10.78 -7.44 -6.76
C GLU A 133 -12.31 -7.40 -6.97
N ARG A 134 -13.07 -6.88 -5.99
CA ARG A 134 -14.52 -6.70 -6.13
C ARG A 134 -14.88 -5.82 -7.31
N LYS A 135 -14.18 -4.69 -7.50
CA LYS A 135 -14.42 -3.76 -8.61
C LYS A 135 -14.05 -4.37 -9.96
N ALA A 136 -12.99 -5.17 -10.03
CA ALA A 136 -12.62 -5.93 -11.22
C ALA A 136 -13.72 -6.93 -11.62
N THR A 137 -14.20 -7.75 -10.67
CA THR A 137 -15.29 -8.70 -10.92
C THR A 137 -16.58 -7.99 -11.33
N GLN A 138 -16.92 -6.86 -10.69
CA GLN A 138 -18.08 -6.06 -11.06
C GLN A 138 -17.98 -5.46 -12.46
N LEU A 139 -16.78 -5.08 -12.91
CA LEU A 139 -16.55 -4.58 -14.27
C LEU A 139 -16.72 -5.71 -15.28
N GLU A 140 -16.11 -6.86 -15.03
CA GLU A 140 -16.22 -8.05 -15.87
C GLU A 140 -17.67 -8.50 -16.04
N GLN A 141 -18.45 -8.52 -14.96
CA GLN A 141 -19.88 -8.83 -15.01
C GLN A 141 -20.66 -7.80 -15.86
N SER A 142 -20.42 -6.50 -15.68
CA SER A 142 -21.13 -5.45 -16.43
C SER A 142 -20.78 -5.39 -17.92
N LEU A 143 -19.64 -5.96 -18.34
CA LEU A 143 -19.25 -6.04 -19.75
C LEU A 143 -19.67 -7.38 -20.41
N ARG A 144 -20.03 -8.38 -19.60
CA ARG A 144 -20.51 -9.68 -20.08
C ARG A 144 -22.04 -9.76 -20.17
N SER A 145 -22.76 -8.96 -19.38
CA SER A 145 -24.21 -8.75 -19.50
C SER A 145 -24.54 -7.89 -20.70
#